data_AF-A0A8S7SEV2-F1
#
_entry.id   AF-A0A8S7SEV2-F1
#
_cell.length_a   1.000
_cell.length_b   1.000
_cell.length_c   1.000
_cell.angle_alpha   90.00
_cell.angle_beta   90.00
_cell.angle_gamma   90.00
#
_symmetry.space_group_name_H-M   'P 1'
#
loop_
_entity.id
_entity.type
_entity.pdbx_description
1 polymer ?
#
loop_
_entity_poly.entity_id
_entity_poly.type
_entity_poly.pdbx_seq_one_letter_code
_entity_poly.pdbx_strand_id
1 'polypeptide(L)'
;MKWQGRAILLPGIPLWLIMLGSIMFITAFLMFIIVGTYSRRVNVSGEVTTWPRAVNIYSGVQGFVVRQFVHEGQLIKKGDPVYLIDISKSTRNGIVTDNHRRDIENQLVRVDNIISRLEESKKITLDTLEKQRLQYTDAFRRSSDIIQRAEEGIKIMKNNMENYRYYQSKGLINKDQLTNQVAL
;
A
#
# COMPACT_ATOMS: atom_id res chain seq x y z
N MET A 1 129.98 -66.12 9.48
CA MET A 1 128.68 -66.55 8.90
C MET A 1 127.75 -65.35 8.85
N LYS A 2 127.49 -64.82 7.65
CA LYS A 2 126.53 -63.73 7.40
C LYS A 2 125.21 -64.37 7.00
N TRP A 3 124.10 -64.02 7.66
CA TRP A 3 122.77 -64.24 7.10
C TRP A 3 121.97 -62.95 7.26
N GLN A 4 121.52 -62.41 6.13
CA GLN A 4 120.88 -61.11 5.99
C GLN A 4 119.37 -61.29 5.82
N GLY A 5 118.59 -60.90 6.82
CA GLY A 5 117.15 -60.75 6.69
C GLY A 5 116.81 -59.45 5.95
N ARG A 6 116.18 -59.54 4.77
CA ARG A 6 115.62 -58.37 4.08
C ARG A 6 114.27 -58.02 4.72
N ALA A 7 114.20 -56.90 5.44
CA ALA A 7 112.92 -56.33 5.86
C ALA A 7 112.27 -55.65 4.65
N ILE A 8 111.16 -56.21 4.15
CA ILE A 8 110.34 -55.59 3.12
C ILE A 8 109.37 -54.66 3.84
N LEU A 9 109.68 -53.37 3.87
CA LEU A 9 108.74 -52.33 4.26
C LEU A 9 107.72 -52.19 3.11
N LEU A 10 106.46 -52.57 3.34
CA LEU A 10 105.38 -52.19 2.43
C LEU A 10 105.32 -50.66 2.40
N PRO A 11 105.41 -49.99 1.24
CA PRO A 11 105.18 -48.57 1.17
C PRO A 11 103.73 -48.30 1.61
N GLY A 12 103.55 -47.49 2.65
CA GLY A 12 102.23 -47.05 3.10
C GLY A 12 101.47 -46.32 1.99
N ILE A 13 100.17 -46.09 2.21
CA ILE A 13 99.33 -45.37 1.25
C ILE A 13 100.04 -44.06 0.85
N PRO A 14 100.18 -43.77 -0.46
CA PRO A 14 100.89 -42.59 -0.90
C PRO A 14 100.21 -41.33 -0.35
N LEU A 15 100.99 -40.45 0.28
CA LEU A 15 100.50 -39.20 0.89
C LEU A 15 99.63 -38.36 -0.07
N TRP A 16 99.91 -38.43 -1.37
CA TRP A 16 99.17 -37.68 -2.38
C TRP A 16 97.69 -38.10 -2.46
N LEU A 17 97.37 -39.37 -2.23
CA LEU A 17 96.00 -39.87 -2.24
C LEU A 17 95.21 -39.35 -1.03
N ILE A 18 95.86 -39.27 0.13
CA ILE A 18 95.28 -38.73 1.36
C ILE A 18 95.04 -37.21 1.21
N MET A 19 96.01 -36.49 0.65
CA MET A 19 95.89 -35.05 0.34
C MET A 19 94.72 -34.77 -0.60
N LEU A 20 94.61 -35.55 -1.69
CA LEU A 20 93.52 -35.38 -2.66
C LEU A 20 92.16 -35.65 -2.03
N GLY A 21 92.04 -36.70 -1.22
CA GLY A 21 90.80 -37.03 -0.51
C GLY A 21 90.38 -35.94 0.48
N SER A 22 91.32 -35.38 1.23
CA SER A 22 91.05 -34.30 2.17
C SER A 22 90.59 -33.02 1.45
N ILE A 23 91.28 -32.64 0.36
CA ILE A 23 90.89 -31.49 -0.46
C ILE A 23 89.49 -31.68 -1.03
N MET A 24 89.20 -32.86 -1.61
CA MET A 24 87.89 -33.16 -2.18
C MET A 24 86.79 -33.05 -1.12
N PHE A 25 87.01 -33.61 0.07
CA PHE A 25 86.04 -33.53 1.17
C PHE A 25 85.78 -32.07 1.62
N ILE A 26 86.84 -31.28 1.79
CA ILE A 26 86.71 -29.86 2.19
C ILE A 26 85.95 -29.06 1.13
N THR A 27 86.26 -29.27 -0.15
CA THR A 27 85.58 -28.57 -1.26
C THR A 27 84.10 -28.93 -1.33
N ALA A 28 83.74 -30.20 -1.17
CA ALA A 28 82.34 -30.65 -1.15
C ALA A 28 81.57 -30.06 0.03
N PHE A 29 82.19 -30.01 1.21
CA PHE A 29 81.59 -29.43 2.41
C PHE A 29 81.33 -27.93 2.27
N LEU A 30 82.31 -27.17 1.76
CA LEU A 30 82.15 -25.75 1.45
C LEU A 30 81.04 -25.50 0.44
N MET A 31 80.99 -26.28 -0.63
CA MET A 31 79.95 -26.15 -1.66
C MET A 31 78.55 -26.42 -1.09
N PHE A 32 78.39 -27.41 -0.21
CA PHE A 32 77.13 -27.71 0.45
C PHE A 32 76.62 -26.55 1.33
N ILE A 33 77.51 -25.90 2.09
CA ILE A 33 77.12 -24.75 2.94
C ILE A 33 76.75 -23.53 2.09
N ILE A 34 77.47 -23.27 1.00
CA ILE A 34 77.23 -22.09 0.15
C ILE A 34 75.94 -22.24 -0.67
N VAL A 35 75.68 -23.43 -1.23
CA VAL A 35 74.51 -23.69 -2.07
C VAL A 35 73.27 -24.09 -1.26
N GLY A 36 73.47 -24.64 -0.06
CA GLY A 36 72.41 -25.08 0.81
C GLY A 36 71.55 -23.91 1.31
N THR A 37 70.33 -23.80 0.82
CA THR A 37 69.34 -22.86 1.34
C THR A 37 68.42 -23.55 2.35
N TYR A 38 68.38 -23.03 3.57
CA TYR A 38 67.45 -23.51 4.60
C TYR A 38 66.16 -22.69 4.56
N SER A 39 65.11 -23.24 3.95
CA SER A 39 63.79 -22.62 3.96
C SER A 39 63.06 -22.95 5.26
N ARG A 40 63.11 -22.01 6.21
CA ARG A 40 62.40 -22.13 7.49
C ARG A 40 60.89 -21.95 7.25
N ARG A 41 60.11 -23.03 7.34
CA ARG A 41 58.65 -22.94 7.38
C ARG A 41 58.22 -22.34 8.72
N VAL A 42 57.65 -21.15 8.69
CA VAL A 42 56.99 -20.54 9.85
C VAL A 42 55.49 -20.69 9.65
N ASN A 43 54.82 -21.34 10.61
CA ASN A 43 53.37 -21.37 10.65
C ASN A 43 52.88 -19.99 11.06
N VAL A 44 52.23 -19.27 10.14
CA VAL A 44 51.47 -18.07 10.47
C VAL A 44 50.08 -18.51 10.91
N SER A 45 49.72 -18.18 12.15
CA SER A 45 48.35 -18.29 12.63
C SER A 45 47.75 -16.89 12.55
N GLY A 46 46.71 -16.73 11.73
CA GLY A 46 45.90 -15.52 11.66
C GLY A 46 44.47 -15.87 12.07
N GLU A 47 43.83 -14.97 12.81
CA GLU A 47 42.41 -15.09 13.15
C GLU A 47 41.62 -14.09 12.30
N VAL A 48 40.58 -14.56 11.64
CA VAL A 48 39.61 -13.69 10.96
C VAL A 48 38.59 -13.26 11.99
N THR A 49 38.73 -12.03 12.50
CA THR A 49 37.76 -11.42 13.40
C THR A 49 36.87 -10.44 12.66
N THR A 50 35.58 -10.42 12.99
CA THR A 50 34.60 -9.48 12.43
C THR A 50 34.43 -8.29 13.36
N TRP A 51 34.79 -7.09 12.88
CA TRP A 51 34.55 -5.84 13.57
C TRP A 51 33.81 -4.87 12.62
N PRO A 52 32.61 -4.36 12.95
CA PRO A 52 31.78 -4.63 14.13
C PRO A 52 31.25 -6.07 14.20
N ARG A 53 30.82 -6.47 15.39
CA ARG A 53 30.34 -7.83 15.70
C ARG A 53 29.14 -8.20 14.83
N ALA A 54 29.06 -9.45 14.39
CA ALA A 54 27.92 -9.94 13.62
C ALA A 54 26.60 -9.71 14.38
N VAL A 55 25.56 -9.29 13.66
CA VAL A 55 24.22 -9.05 14.19
C VAL A 55 23.27 -10.10 13.62
N ASN A 56 22.50 -10.73 14.49
CA ASN A 56 21.43 -11.63 14.08
C ASN A 56 20.19 -10.81 13.71
N ILE A 57 19.67 -11.06 12.50
CA ILE A 57 18.43 -10.43 12.02
C ILE A 57 17.30 -11.43 12.22
N TYR A 58 16.26 -11.01 12.92
CA TYR A 58 15.05 -11.81 13.14
C TYR A 58 13.87 -11.20 12.41
N SER A 59 12.94 -12.05 11.97
CA SER A 59 11.65 -11.57 11.50
C SER A 59 10.84 -11.03 12.68
N GLY A 60 10.21 -9.86 12.52
CA GLY A 60 9.29 -9.32 13.52
C GLY A 60 7.99 -10.12 13.67
N VAL A 61 7.71 -11.03 12.74
CA VAL A 61 6.50 -11.84 12.68
C VAL A 61 6.80 -13.28 12.26
N GLN A 62 5.98 -14.23 12.71
CA GLN A 62 6.07 -15.62 12.27
C GLN A 62 5.48 -15.79 10.87
N GLY A 63 6.20 -16.49 9.99
CA GLY A 63 5.78 -16.75 8.61
C GLY A 63 6.72 -17.77 7.93
N PHE A 64 6.50 -18.00 6.65
CA PHE A 64 7.28 -18.93 5.82
C PHE A 64 8.20 -18.18 4.86
N VAL A 65 9.45 -18.62 4.70
CA VAL A 65 10.37 -18.01 3.72
C VAL A 65 9.95 -18.44 2.32
N VAL A 66 9.51 -17.50 1.50
CA VAL A 66 9.11 -17.72 0.10
C VAL A 66 10.30 -17.58 -0.83
N ARG A 67 11.16 -16.58 -0.56
CA ARG A 67 12.27 -16.25 -1.43
C ARG A 67 13.47 -15.74 -0.65
N GLN A 68 14.65 -16.14 -1.10
CA GLN A 68 15.93 -15.62 -0.63
C GLN A 68 16.52 -14.73 -1.72
N PHE A 69 16.98 -13.54 -1.35
CA PHE A 69 17.55 -12.56 -2.28
C PHE A 69 19.08 -12.47 -2.18
N VAL A 70 19.66 -12.96 -1.08
CA VAL A 70 21.10 -12.82 -0.80
C VAL A 70 21.74 -14.17 -0.51
N HIS A 71 23.03 -14.30 -0.79
CA HIS A 71 23.81 -15.51 -0.54
C HIS A 71 24.94 -15.25 0.46
N GLU A 72 25.49 -16.31 1.03
CA GLU A 72 26.60 -16.21 1.98
C GLU A 72 27.81 -15.51 1.36
N GLY A 73 28.42 -14.57 2.09
CA GLY A 73 29.55 -13.77 1.62
C GLY A 73 29.19 -12.59 0.71
N GLN A 74 27.91 -12.40 0.37
CA GLN A 74 27.46 -11.27 -0.44
C GLN A 74 27.49 -9.95 0.36
N LEU A 75 28.02 -8.90 -0.26
CA LEU A 75 28.02 -7.56 0.32
C LEU A 75 26.64 -6.91 0.13
N ILE A 76 26.00 -6.48 1.23
CA ILE A 76 24.66 -5.87 1.22
C ILE A 76 24.69 -4.47 1.85
N LYS A 77 23.75 -3.60 1.48
CA LYS A 77 23.57 -2.27 2.05
C LYS A 77 22.34 -2.21 2.94
N LYS A 78 22.28 -1.20 3.82
CA LYS A 78 21.11 -0.95 4.67
C LYS A 78 19.89 -0.69 3.79
N GLY A 79 18.85 -1.49 4.00
CA GLY A 79 17.59 -1.42 3.25
C GLY A 79 17.45 -2.47 2.15
N ASP A 80 18.52 -3.20 1.83
CA ASP A 80 18.44 -4.27 0.84
C ASP A 80 17.59 -5.44 1.37
N PRO A 81 16.68 -6.00 0.54
CA PRO A 81 15.86 -7.13 0.95
C PRO A 81 16.73 -8.40 1.06
N VAL A 82 16.63 -9.10 2.20
CA VAL A 82 17.36 -10.34 2.46
C VAL A 82 16.48 -11.56 2.16
N TYR A 83 15.27 -11.59 2.75
CA TYR A 83 14.29 -12.65 2.56
C TYR A 83 12.89 -12.08 2.32
N LEU A 84 12.09 -12.77 1.50
CA LEU A 84 10.65 -12.58 1.40
C LEU A 84 9.96 -13.60 2.30
N ILE A 85 9.18 -13.11 3.26
CA ILE A 85 8.42 -13.95 4.20
C ILE A 85 6.94 -13.82 3.86
N ASP A 86 6.27 -14.93 3.66
CA ASP A 86 4.82 -14.98 3.61
C ASP A 86 4.25 -15.13 5.02
N ILE A 87 3.39 -14.19 5.37
CA ILE A 87 2.73 -14.05 6.67
C ILE A 87 1.23 -14.36 6.49
N SER A 88 0.82 -14.86 5.32
CA SER A 88 -0.57 -15.18 5.03
C SER A 88 -1.11 -16.18 6.05
N LYS A 89 -2.21 -15.79 6.70
CA LYS A 89 -2.97 -16.68 7.58
C LYS A 89 -4.02 -17.36 6.72
N SER A 90 -3.80 -18.63 6.41
CA SER A 90 -4.81 -19.48 5.76
C SER A 90 -5.79 -19.97 6.82
N THR A 91 -7.07 -19.67 6.63
CA THR A 91 -8.15 -20.28 7.44
C THR A 91 -8.92 -21.29 6.58
N ARG A 92 -9.90 -22.00 7.17
CA ARG A 92 -10.77 -22.95 6.42
C ARG A 92 -11.44 -22.35 5.18
N ASN A 93 -11.55 -21.02 5.14
CA ASN A 93 -12.20 -20.25 4.09
C ASN A 93 -11.19 -19.56 3.14
N GLY A 94 -9.91 -19.96 3.13
CA GLY A 94 -8.87 -19.41 2.25
C GLY A 94 -7.97 -18.36 2.91
N ILE A 95 -7.22 -17.61 2.08
CA ILE A 95 -6.32 -16.54 2.52
C ILE A 95 -7.15 -15.37 3.04
N VAL A 96 -7.00 -15.05 4.33
CA VAL A 96 -7.79 -14.01 5.00
C VAL A 96 -7.68 -12.65 4.31
N THR A 97 -6.49 -12.31 3.78
CA THR A 97 -6.24 -11.06 3.06
C THR A 97 -7.09 -10.93 1.79
N ASP A 98 -7.25 -12.01 1.03
CA ASP A 98 -8.02 -11.98 -0.23
C ASP A 98 -9.51 -11.89 0.03
N ASN A 99 -10.00 -12.56 1.08
CA ASN A 99 -11.39 -12.43 1.52
C ASN A 99 -11.69 -10.99 1.96
N HIS A 100 -10.80 -10.36 2.73
CA HIS A 100 -10.98 -8.96 3.11
C HIS A 100 -10.99 -8.02 1.90
N ARG A 101 -10.11 -8.24 0.91
CA ARG A 101 -10.12 -7.46 -0.34
C ARG A 101 -11.47 -7.60 -1.04
N ARG A 102 -11.97 -8.83 -1.21
CA ARG A 102 -13.25 -9.11 -1.86
C ARG A 102 -14.42 -8.48 -1.10
N ASP A 103 -14.40 -8.53 0.22
CA ASP A 103 -15.44 -7.90 1.05
C ASP A 103 -15.46 -6.38 0.87
N ILE A 104 -14.28 -5.74 0.82
CA ILE A 104 -14.15 -4.30 0.54
C ILE A 104 -14.67 -3.95 -0.85
N GLU A 105 -14.33 -4.73 -1.88
CA GLU A 105 -14.84 -4.54 -3.25
C GLU A 105 -16.37 -4.64 -3.30
N ASN A 106 -16.95 -5.64 -2.63
CA ASN A 106 -18.40 -5.79 -2.52
C ASN A 106 -19.04 -4.61 -1.76
N GLN A 107 -18.36 -4.07 -0.74
CA GLN A 107 -18.82 -2.87 -0.05
C GLN A 107 -18.83 -1.63 -0.96
N LEU A 108 -17.79 -1.44 -1.77
CA LEU A 108 -17.73 -0.35 -2.74
C LEU A 108 -18.88 -0.41 -3.74
N VAL A 109 -19.12 -1.57 -4.35
CA VAL A 109 -20.23 -1.77 -5.28
C VAL A 109 -21.59 -1.51 -4.60
N ARG A 110 -21.76 -1.93 -3.35
CA ARG A 110 -23.01 -1.67 -2.61
C ARG A 110 -23.20 -0.17 -2.35
N VAL A 111 -22.14 0.54 -1.96
CA VAL A 111 -22.20 1.99 -1.72
C VAL A 111 -22.52 2.75 -3.00
N ASP A 112 -21.92 2.38 -4.13
CA ASP A 112 -22.18 2.98 -5.44
C ASP A 112 -23.64 2.83 -5.87
N ASN A 113 -24.21 1.63 -5.66
CA ASN A 113 -25.64 1.39 -5.89
C ASN A 113 -26.54 2.22 -4.97
N ILE A 114 -26.15 2.42 -3.70
CA ILE A 114 -26.91 3.27 -2.77
C ILE A 114 -26.89 4.73 -3.24
N ILE A 115 -25.73 5.23 -3.66
CA ILE A 115 -25.58 6.60 -4.19
C ILE A 115 -26.47 6.78 -5.42
N SER A 116 -26.40 5.86 -6.38
CA SER A 116 -27.21 5.91 -7.60
C SER A 116 -28.72 5.95 -7.30
N ARG A 117 -29.20 5.12 -6.36
CA ARG A 117 -30.61 5.11 -5.94
C ARG A 117 -31.02 6.39 -5.21
N LEU A 118 -30.13 6.98 -4.42
CA LEU A 118 -30.39 8.25 -3.75
C LEU A 118 -30.50 9.40 -4.75
N GLU A 119 -29.65 9.43 -5.76
CA GLU A 119 -29.72 10.43 -6.84
C GLU A 119 -31.03 10.31 -7.64
N GLU A 120 -31.43 9.09 -7.99
CA GLU A 120 -32.70 8.83 -8.67
C GLU A 120 -33.90 9.26 -7.80
N SER A 121 -33.92 8.85 -6.52
CA SER A 121 -34.99 9.22 -5.58
C SER A 121 -35.08 10.73 -5.39
N LYS A 122 -33.94 11.42 -5.31
CA LYS A 122 -33.88 12.88 -5.24
C LYS A 122 -34.50 13.52 -6.48
N LYS A 123 -34.17 13.03 -7.68
CA LYS A 123 -34.74 13.54 -8.94
C LYS A 123 -36.26 13.36 -8.98
N ILE A 124 -36.76 12.18 -8.62
CA ILE A 124 -38.21 11.90 -8.57
C ILE A 124 -38.92 12.81 -7.56
N THR A 125 -38.31 13.01 -6.40
CA THR A 125 -38.87 13.86 -5.33
C THR A 125 -38.95 15.31 -5.78
N LEU A 126 -37.92 15.82 -6.46
CA LEU A 126 -37.91 17.18 -7.01
C LEU A 126 -38.98 17.38 -8.07
N ASP A 127 -39.12 16.45 -9.03
CA ASP A 127 -40.19 16.51 -10.04
C ASP A 127 -41.59 16.48 -9.41
N THR A 128 -41.77 15.65 -8.38
CA THR A 128 -43.04 15.57 -7.64
C THR A 128 -43.34 16.89 -6.91
N LEU A 129 -42.34 17.47 -6.24
CA LEU A 129 -42.48 18.75 -5.55
C LEU A 129 -42.78 19.90 -6.51
N GLU A 130 -42.15 19.90 -7.69
CA GLU A 130 -42.41 20.90 -8.74
C GLU A 130 -43.86 20.81 -9.23
N LYS A 131 -44.34 19.59 -9.52
CA LYS A 131 -45.74 19.35 -9.90
C LYS A 131 -46.72 19.79 -8.82
N GLN A 132 -46.45 19.47 -7.56
CA GLN A 132 -47.27 19.90 -6.43
C GLN A 132 -47.30 21.44 -6.34
N ARG A 133 -46.15 22.10 -6.48
CA ARG A 133 -46.05 23.57 -6.45
C ARG A 133 -46.87 24.21 -7.56
N LEU A 134 -46.83 23.66 -8.78
CA LEU A 134 -47.66 24.12 -9.89
C LEU A 134 -49.16 23.95 -9.58
N GLN A 135 -49.58 22.78 -9.11
CA GLN A 135 -50.98 22.51 -8.76
C GLN A 135 -51.49 23.46 -7.66
N TYR A 136 -50.71 23.71 -6.62
CA TYR A 136 -51.08 24.66 -5.56
C TYR A 136 -51.14 26.10 -6.08
N THR A 137 -50.23 26.48 -6.97
CA THR A 137 -50.24 27.82 -7.59
C THR A 137 -51.51 28.02 -8.42
N ASP A 138 -51.88 27.01 -9.23
CA ASP A 138 -53.11 27.05 -10.04
C ASP A 138 -54.38 27.01 -9.20
N ALA A 139 -54.39 26.24 -8.11
CA ALA A 139 -55.50 26.22 -7.15
C ALA A 139 -55.65 27.58 -6.45
N PHE A 140 -54.54 28.18 -6.02
CA PHE A 140 -54.53 29.51 -5.41
C PHE A 140 -55.06 30.57 -6.39
N ARG A 141 -54.59 30.58 -7.64
CA ARG A 141 -55.09 31.51 -8.67
C ARG A 141 -56.59 31.36 -8.89
N ARG A 142 -57.09 30.12 -9.02
CA ARG A 142 -58.53 29.86 -9.17
C ARG A 142 -59.33 30.35 -7.97
N SER A 143 -58.84 30.13 -6.75
CA SER A 143 -59.48 30.63 -5.53
C SER A 143 -59.54 32.16 -5.51
N SER A 144 -58.44 32.82 -5.86
CA SER A 144 -58.38 34.29 -5.96
C SER A 144 -59.36 34.84 -7.00
N ASP A 145 -59.45 34.22 -8.18
CA ASP A 145 -60.41 34.60 -9.23
C ASP A 145 -61.86 34.44 -8.74
N ILE A 146 -62.16 33.38 -7.99
CA ILE A 146 -63.50 33.17 -7.40
C ILE A 146 -63.83 34.26 -6.39
N ILE A 147 -62.88 34.61 -5.50
CA ILE A 147 -63.06 35.68 -4.52
C ILE A 147 -63.31 37.02 -5.23
N GLN A 148 -62.50 37.35 -6.25
CA GLN A 148 -62.68 38.58 -7.02
C GLN A 148 -64.07 38.63 -7.68
N ARG A 149 -64.51 37.53 -8.31
CA ARG A 149 -65.86 37.45 -8.91
C ARG A 149 -66.96 37.57 -7.87
N ALA A 150 -66.78 37.00 -6.68
CA ALA A 150 -67.72 37.13 -5.58
C ALA A 150 -67.80 38.58 -5.08
N GLU A 151 -66.66 39.28 -4.96
CA GLU A 151 -66.61 40.70 -4.60
C GLU A 151 -67.31 41.58 -5.64
N GLU A 152 -67.06 41.34 -6.94
CA GLU A 152 -67.75 42.02 -8.04
C GLU A 152 -69.26 41.76 -8.00
N GLY A 153 -69.67 40.51 -7.77
CA GLY A 153 -71.07 40.12 -7.61
C GLY A 153 -71.75 40.83 -6.43
N ILE A 154 -71.09 40.87 -5.27
CA ILE A 154 -71.58 41.61 -4.08
C ILE A 154 -71.70 43.11 -4.38
N LYS A 155 -70.73 43.69 -5.09
CA LYS A 155 -70.77 45.11 -5.47
C LYS A 155 -71.95 45.42 -6.40
N ILE A 156 -72.20 44.56 -7.40
CA ILE A 156 -73.36 44.69 -8.29
C ILE A 156 -74.66 44.55 -7.50
N MET A 157 -74.75 43.55 -6.63
CA MET A 157 -75.91 43.32 -5.77
C MET A 157 -76.22 44.53 -4.90
N LYS A 158 -75.18 45.11 -4.28
CA LYS A 158 -75.28 46.33 -3.47
C LYS A 158 -75.78 47.53 -4.27
N ASN A 159 -75.19 47.81 -5.44
CA ASN A 159 -75.63 48.89 -6.32
C ASN A 159 -77.09 48.71 -6.76
N ASN A 160 -77.48 47.47 -7.12
CA ASN A 160 -78.86 47.17 -7.49
C ASN A 160 -79.81 47.43 -6.32
N MET A 161 -79.48 46.93 -5.12
CA MET A 161 -80.25 47.17 -3.90
C MET A 161 -80.43 48.66 -3.60
N GLU A 162 -79.37 49.47 -3.73
CA GLU A 162 -79.42 50.92 -3.56
C GLU A 162 -80.34 51.60 -4.60
N ASN A 163 -80.26 51.21 -5.87
CA ASN A 163 -81.13 51.71 -6.93
C ASN A 163 -82.61 51.37 -6.69
N TYR A 164 -82.92 50.13 -6.30
CA TYR A 164 -84.30 49.74 -5.99
C TYR A 164 -84.84 50.50 -4.77
N ARG A 165 -84.03 50.72 -3.73
CA ARG A 165 -84.40 51.60 -2.60
C ARG A 165 -84.72 53.02 -3.06
N TYR A 166 -83.92 53.57 -3.97
CA TYR A 166 -84.18 54.89 -4.55
C TYR A 166 -85.50 54.92 -5.34
N TYR A 167 -85.78 53.92 -6.18
CA TYR A 167 -87.06 53.85 -6.92
C TYR A 167 -88.28 53.72 -6.01
N GLN A 168 -88.16 52.99 -4.90
CA GLN A 168 -89.20 52.91 -3.88
C GLN A 168 -89.47 54.29 -3.27
N SER A 169 -88.41 55.04 -2.92
CA SER A 169 -88.54 56.37 -2.33
C SER A 169 -89.28 57.36 -3.25
N LYS A 170 -89.24 57.14 -4.57
CA LYS A 170 -89.96 57.92 -5.59
C LYS A 170 -91.35 57.38 -5.93
N GLY A 171 -91.80 56.30 -5.29
CA GLY A 171 -93.10 55.67 -5.52
C GLY A 171 -93.18 54.87 -6.83
N LEU A 172 -92.06 54.56 -7.48
CA LEU A 172 -92.03 53.86 -8.76
C LEU A 172 -92.20 52.34 -8.63
N ILE A 173 -91.99 51.77 -7.44
CA ILE A 173 -92.11 50.34 -7.15
C ILE A 173 -92.78 50.10 -5.78
N ASN A 174 -93.40 48.94 -5.60
CA ASN A 174 -94.04 48.56 -4.33
C ASN A 174 -93.05 47.84 -3.36
N LYS A 175 -93.45 47.67 -2.09
CA LYS A 175 -92.62 47.00 -1.07
C LYS A 175 -92.35 45.53 -1.36
N ASP A 176 -93.29 44.83 -1.98
CA ASP A 176 -93.15 43.40 -2.29
C ASP A 176 -92.12 43.17 -3.42
N GLN A 177 -92.11 44.03 -4.43
CA GLN A 177 -91.14 44.04 -5.54
C GLN A 177 -89.72 44.34 -5.03
N LEU A 178 -89.56 45.25 -4.07
CA LEU A 178 -88.27 45.50 -3.44
C LEU A 178 -87.79 44.27 -2.65
N THR A 179 -88.67 43.67 -1.86
CA THR A 179 -88.32 42.53 -0.99
C THR A 179 -87.88 41.31 -1.81
N ASN A 180 -88.53 41.06 -2.95
CA ASN A 180 -88.19 39.96 -3.84
C ASN A 180 -86.82 40.13 -4.54
N GLN A 181 -86.40 41.38 -4.80
CA GLN A 181 -85.10 41.69 -5.43
C GLN A 181 -83.92 41.74 -4.44
N VAL A 182 -84.21 41.91 -3.14
CA VAL A 182 -83.19 41.98 -2.07
C VAL A 182 -82.95 40.63 -1.39
N ALA A 183 -83.90 39.70 -1.49
CA ALA A 183 -83.84 38.38 -0.84
C ALA A 183 -83.16 37.28 -1.67
N LEU A 184 -82.71 37.60 -2.90
CA LEU A 184 -81.89 36.74 -3.77
C LEU A 184 -80.41 37.08 -3.61
#